data_AF-A0A2N1UMT8-F1
#
_entry.id   AF-A0A2N1UMT8-F1
#
_cell.length_a   1.000
_cell.length_b   1.000
_cell.length_c   1.000
_cell.angle_alpha   90.00
_cell.angle_beta   90.00
_cell.angle_gamma   90.00
#
_symmetry.space_group_name_H-M   'P 1'
#
loop_
_entity.id
_entity.type
_entity.pdbx_description
1 polymer ?
#
loop_
_entity_poly.entity_id
_entity_poly.type
_entity_poly.pdbx_seq_one_letter_code
_entity_poly.pdbx_strand_id
1 'polypeptide(L)'
;MNQFAVPQFISVENTIIGKVTTRQFVIFLIAGLLIFICFKLSDFSLFLLEAVVILVIVSLFAFYKPNGQLFHIFLIAFIKTYRKPALRIWKKEKLSHHQIKKSKLNFQN
;
A
#
# COMPACT_ATOMS: atom_id res chain seq x y z
N MET A 1 9.96 -31.28 -23.05
CA MET A 1 9.73 -29.92 -22.53
C MET A 1 9.97 -29.97 -21.03
N ASN A 2 11.07 -29.40 -20.52
CA ASN A 2 11.31 -29.34 -19.08
C ASN A 2 10.47 -28.20 -18.49
N GLN A 3 9.56 -28.54 -17.58
CA GLN A 3 8.77 -27.58 -16.82
C GLN A 3 9.57 -27.24 -15.56
N PHE A 4 9.99 -25.98 -15.42
CA PHE A 4 10.61 -25.52 -14.18
C PHE A 4 9.51 -25.23 -13.16
N ALA A 5 9.61 -25.81 -11.97
CA ALA A 5 8.71 -25.48 -10.87
C ALA A 5 8.98 -24.03 -10.44
N VAL A 6 8.02 -23.14 -10.67
CA VAL A 6 8.12 -21.74 -10.24
C VAL A 6 7.97 -21.70 -8.72
N PRO A 7 9.00 -21.26 -7.97
CA PRO A 7 8.90 -21.13 -6.53
C PRO A 7 7.86 -20.06 -6.18
N GLN A 8 6.81 -20.45 -5.46
CA GLN A 8 5.73 -19.55 -5.03
C GLN A 8 6.12 -18.65 -3.84
N PHE A 9 7.35 -18.78 -3.34
CA PHE A 9 7.82 -18.08 -2.14
C PHE A 9 8.19 -16.61 -2.37
N ILE A 10 8.18 -16.12 -3.62
CA ILE A 10 8.48 -14.70 -3.90
C ILE A 10 7.41 -13.73 -3.36
N SER A 11 6.20 -14.23 -3.09
CA SER A 11 5.05 -13.39 -2.69
C SER A 11 4.83 -13.35 -1.18
N VAL A 12 5.61 -14.11 -0.40
CA VAL A 12 5.49 -14.15 1.06
C VAL A 12 6.48 -13.17 1.68
N GLU A 13 5.95 -12.22 2.45
CA GLU A 13 6.77 -11.23 3.17
C GLU A 13 7.53 -11.90 4.32
N ASN A 14 8.77 -11.46 4.58
CA ASN A 14 9.56 -11.97 5.70
C ASN A 14 8.87 -11.70 7.04
N THR A 15 8.72 -12.75 7.83
CA THR A 15 8.19 -12.72 9.19
C THR A 15 9.33 -12.69 10.20
N ILE A 16 9.23 -11.82 11.22
CA ILE A 16 10.25 -11.72 12.28
C ILE A 16 9.86 -12.61 13.46
N ILE A 17 8.61 -12.51 13.91
CA ILE A 17 8.10 -13.21 15.10
C ILE A 17 6.86 -14.00 14.71
N GLY A 18 7.02 -15.31 14.54
CA GLY A 18 5.93 -16.21 14.14
C GLY A 18 5.28 -15.77 12.81
N LYS A 19 4.06 -15.24 12.88
CA LYS A 19 3.29 -14.77 11.72
C LYS A 19 3.33 -13.25 11.50
N VAL A 20 4.07 -12.50 12.32
CA VAL A 20 4.15 -11.04 12.23
C VAL A 20 5.26 -10.64 11.25
N THR A 21 4.91 -9.86 10.22
CA THR A 21 5.88 -9.35 9.23
C THR A 21 6.70 -8.19 9.77
N THR A 22 7.86 -7.92 9.17
CA THR A 22 8.70 -6.77 9.53
C THR A 22 7.92 -5.46 9.54
N ARG A 23 7.07 -5.24 8.52
CA ARG A 23 6.23 -4.04 8.46
C ARG A 23 5.26 -3.96 9.62
N GLN A 24 4.58 -5.07 9.93
CA GLN A 24 3.59 -5.12 11.02
C GLN A 24 4.26 -4.81 12.35
N PHE A 25 5.45 -5.39 12.60
CA PHE A 25 6.23 -5.09 13.79
C PHE A 25 6.55 -3.59 13.93
N VAL A 26 7.05 -2.95 12.87
CA VAL A 26 7.35 -1.50 12.89
C VAL A 26 6.09 -0.66 13.12
N ILE A 27 4.95 -1.03 12.50
CA ILE A 27 3.66 -0.36 12.71
C ILE A 27 3.24 -0.43 14.19
N PHE A 28 3.34 -1.59 14.83
CA PHE A 28 3.01 -1.75 16.25
C PHE A 28 4.01 -1.05 17.17
N LEU A 29 5.29 -0.98 16.81
CA LEU A 29 6.29 -0.23 17.55
C LEU A 29 5.92 1.26 17.60
N ILE A 30 5.59 1.85 16.43
CA ILE A 30 5.15 3.25 16.35
C ILE A 30 3.85 3.47 17.12
N ALA A 31 2.89 2.55 17.02
CA ALA A 31 1.65 2.61 17.78
C ALA A 31 1.89 2.58 19.29
N GLY A 32 2.79 1.74 19.78
CA GLY A 32 3.15 1.67 21.19
C GLY A 32 3.75 2.98 21.70
N LEU A 33 4.62 3.62 20.91
CA LEU A 33 5.16 4.95 21.23
C LEU A 33 4.06 6.01 21.27
N LEU A 34 3.12 6.00 20.32
CA LEU A 34 1.99 6.93 20.30
C LEU A 34 1.07 6.74 21.50
N ILE A 35 0.72 5.49 21.84
CA ILE A 35 -0.10 5.17 23.01
C ILE A 35 0.61 5.61 24.30
N PHE A 36 1.93 5.43 24.39
CA PHE A 36 2.72 5.91 25.53
C PHE A 36 2.68 7.45 25.66
N ILE A 37 2.76 8.16 24.54
CA ILE A 37 2.62 9.63 24.52
C ILE A 37 1.22 10.05 24.99
N CYS A 38 0.16 9.41 24.47
CA CYS A 38 -1.23 9.63 24.94
C CYS A 38 -1.37 9.36 26.44
N PHE A 39 -0.78 8.27 26.95
CA PHE A 39 -0.80 7.95 28.37
C PHE A 39 -0.18 9.05 29.25
N LYS A 40 0.83 9.76 28.72
CA LYS A 40 1.51 10.83 29.46
C LYS A 40 0.79 12.18 29.40
N LEU A 41 -0.02 12.42 28.37
CA LEU A 41 -0.66 13.71 28.12
C LEU A 41 -2.14 13.75 28.50
N SER A 42 -2.81 12.60 28.50
CA SER A 42 -4.27 12.50 28.60
C SER A 42 -4.72 11.95 29.97
N ASP A 43 -5.90 12.37 30.43
CA ASP A 43 -6.58 11.75 31.58
C ASP A 43 -6.91 10.28 31.29
N PHE A 44 -7.01 9.44 32.33
CA PHE A 44 -7.18 7.98 32.18
C PHE A 44 -8.36 7.59 31.28
N SER A 45 -9.50 8.28 31.41
CA SER A 45 -10.70 8.04 30.58
C SER A 45 -10.46 8.40 29.11
N LEU A 46 -9.77 9.53 28.85
CA LEU A 46 -9.47 9.99 27.50
C LEU A 46 -8.40 9.11 26.85
N PHE A 47 -7.37 8.75 27.62
CA PHE A 47 -6.34 7.79 27.23
C PHE A 47 -6.95 6.46 26.77
N LEU A 48 -7.92 5.92 27.51
CA LEU A 48 -8.53 4.64 27.16
C LEU A 48 -9.24 4.71 25.80
N LEU A 49 -9.95 5.81 25.55
CA LEU A 49 -10.61 6.05 24.26
C LEU A 49 -9.58 6.17 23.14
N GLU A 50 -8.55 7.00 23.30
CA GLU A 50 -7.50 7.20 22.31
C GLU A 50 -6.75 5.90 22.01
N ALA A 51 -6.39 5.13 23.04
CA ALA A 51 -5.69 3.86 22.89
C ALA A 51 -6.52 2.86 22.08
N VAL A 52 -7.82 2.76 22.34
CA VAL A 52 -8.73 1.89 21.56
C VAL A 52 -8.80 2.34 20.11
N VAL A 53 -8.97 3.65 19.85
CA VAL A 53 -9.03 4.18 18.48
C VAL A 53 -7.72 3.91 17.73
N ILE A 54 -6.58 4.17 18.36
CA ILE A 54 -5.26 3.91 17.78
C ILE A 54 -5.10 2.42 17.48
N LEU A 55 -5.42 1.53 18.42
CA LEU A 55 -5.30 0.08 18.21
C LEU A 55 -6.16 -0.43 17.07
N VAL A 56 -7.39 0.07 16.91
CA VAL A 56 -8.28 -0.30 15.81
C VAL A 56 -7.67 0.11 14.47
N ILE A 57 -7.21 1.35 14.34
CA ILE A 57 -6.62 1.87 13.11
C ILE A 57 -5.33 1.11 12.76
N VAL A 58 -4.45 0.94 13.73
CA VAL A 58 -3.15 0.27 13.57
C VAL A 58 -3.34 -1.19 13.17
N SER A 59 -4.27 -1.91 13.80
CA SER A 59 -4.58 -3.30 13.46
C SER A 59 -5.10 -3.43 12.03
N LEU A 60 -5.93 -2.48 11.59
CA LEU A 60 -6.45 -2.45 10.22
C LEU A 60 -5.32 -2.22 9.21
N PHE A 61 -4.41 -1.28 9.47
CA PHE A 61 -3.25 -1.05 8.61
C PHE A 61 -2.23 -2.21 8.61
N ALA A 62 -2.09 -2.91 9.74
CA ALA A 62 -1.13 -4.00 9.88
C ALA A 62 -1.61 -5.31 9.24
N PHE A 63 -2.88 -5.69 9.47
CA PHE A 63 -3.38 -7.02 9.14
C PHE A 63 -4.37 -7.07 7.98
N TYR A 64 -5.14 -6.01 7.75
CA TYR A 64 -6.13 -6.04 6.69
C TYR A 64 -5.45 -6.01 5.31
N LYS A 65 -5.79 -6.98 4.46
CA LYS A 65 -5.21 -7.11 3.11
C LYS A 65 -6.31 -7.36 2.09
N PRO A 66 -7.03 -6.31 1.65
CA PRO A 66 -8.08 -6.45 0.65
C PRO A 66 -7.46 -7.00 -0.65
N ASN A 67 -8.00 -8.12 -1.14
CA ASN A 67 -7.53 -8.81 -2.36
C ASN A 67 -6.03 -9.13 -2.35
N GLY A 68 -5.45 -9.44 -1.18
CA GLY A 68 -4.03 -9.77 -1.04
C GLY A 68 -3.09 -8.57 -1.13
N GLN A 69 -3.62 -7.35 -1.30
CA GLN A 69 -2.83 -6.13 -1.34
C GLN A 69 -2.69 -5.50 0.04
N LEU A 70 -1.58 -4.81 0.27
CA LEU A 70 -1.35 -4.05 1.50
C LEU A 70 -2.37 -2.92 1.64
N PHE A 71 -2.96 -2.76 2.83
CA PHE A 71 -4.02 -1.78 3.06
C PHE A 71 -3.64 -0.34 2.66
N HIS A 72 -2.41 0.08 2.93
CA HIS A 72 -1.97 1.43 2.56
C HIS A 72 -1.96 1.65 1.04
N ILE A 73 -1.61 0.62 0.24
CA ILE A 73 -1.64 0.73 -1.22
C ILE A 73 -3.08 0.74 -1.72
N PHE A 74 -3.93 -0.12 -1.14
CA PHE A 74 -5.36 -0.12 -1.41
C PHE A 74 -5.98 1.25 -1.14
N LEU A 75 -5.66 1.87 0.01
CA LEU A 75 -6.19 3.19 0.40
C LEU A 75 -5.75 4.28 -0.60
N ILE A 76 -4.48 4.27 -1.02
CA ILE A 76 -3.98 5.19 -2.05
C ILE A 76 -4.73 4.96 -3.38
N ALA A 77 -4.95 3.71 -3.77
CA ALA A 77 -5.69 3.37 -4.99
C ALA A 77 -7.16 3.79 -4.90
N PHE A 78 -7.77 3.66 -3.73
CA PHE A 78 -9.13 4.09 -3.45
C PHE A 78 -9.26 5.61 -3.60
N ILE A 79 -8.39 6.39 -2.96
CA ILE A 79 -8.37 7.85 -3.07
C ILE A 79 -8.13 8.28 -4.53
N LYS A 80 -7.19 7.63 -5.23
CA LYS A 80 -6.93 7.90 -6.65
C LYS A 80 -8.16 7.61 -7.52
N THR A 81 -8.88 6.53 -7.25
CA THR A 81 -10.09 6.16 -7.98
C THR A 81 -11.22 7.14 -7.72
N TYR A 82 -11.43 7.51 -6.46
CA TYR A 82 -12.44 8.48 -6.06
C TYR A 82 -12.23 9.86 -6.69
N ARG A 83 -10.97 10.28 -6.85
CA ARG A 83 -10.61 11.55 -7.50
C ARG A 83 -10.66 11.51 -9.03
N LYS A 84 -10.73 10.33 -9.66
CA LYS A 84 -10.75 10.22 -11.12
C LYS A 84 -12.15 10.53 -11.66
N PRO A 85 -12.26 11.26 -12.78
CA PRO A 85 -13.55 11.46 -13.42
C PRO A 85 -14.12 10.12 -13.88
N ALA A 86 -15.41 9.90 -13.61
CA ALA A 86 -16.11 8.67 -14.03
C ALA A 86 -16.12 8.49 -15.56
N LEU A 87 -16.03 9.60 -16.30
CA LEU A 87 -15.94 9.63 -17.74
C LEU A 87 -14.54 9.22 -18.21
N ARG A 88 -14.42 7.95 -18.59
CA ARG A 88 -13.22 7.39 -19.22
C ARG A 88 -13.20 7.73 -20.71
N ILE A 89 -12.86 8.98 -21.04
CA ILE A 89 -12.76 9.40 -22.43
C ILE A 89 -11.49 8.79 -23.03
N TRP A 90 -11.65 8.01 -24.10
CA TRP A 90 -10.52 7.52 -24.88
C TRP A 90 -9.84 8.71 -25.56
N LYS A 91 -8.70 9.15 -25.01
CA LYS A 91 -7.81 10.08 -25.70
C LYS A 91 -6.98 9.27 -26.68
N LYS A 92 -7.37 9.26 -27.97
CA LYS A 92 -6.38 8.99 -29.03
C LYS A 92 -5.32 10.07 -28.87
N GLU A 93 -4.17 9.72 -28.33
CA GLU A 93 -3.00 10.58 -28.48
C GLU A 93 -2.87 10.80 -29.99
N LYS A 94 -3.09 12.05 -30.43
CA LYS A 94 -2.62 12.47 -31.74
C LYS A 94 -1.10 12.42 -31.60
N LEU A 95 -0.52 11.24 -31.83
CA LEU A 95 0.91 11.09 -32.06
C LEU A 95 1.26 12.18 -33.06
N SER A 96 1.92 13.24 -32.59
CA SER A 96 2.36 14.31 -33.45
C SER A 96 3.18 13.67 -34.56
N HIS A 97 2.95 14.06 -35.82
CA HIS A 97 3.60 13.44 -36.98
C HIS A 97 5.13 13.41 -36.82
N HIS A 98 5.67 14.37 -36.05
CA HIS A 98 7.06 14.46 -35.65
C HIS A 98 7.58 13.30 -34.78
N GLN A 99 6.76 12.76 -33.87
CA GLN A 99 7.13 11.63 -33.00
C GLN A 99 7.05 10.27 -33.74
N ILE A 100 6.10 10.14 -34.66
CA ILE A 100 6.03 8.97 -35.57
C ILE A 100 7.25 8.94 -36.49
N LYS A 101 7.66 10.10 -37.03
CA LYS A 101 8.84 10.18 -37.90
C LYS A 101 10.14 9.89 -37.13
N LYS A 102 10.29 10.43 -35.91
CA LYS A 102 11.49 10.23 -35.07
C LYS A 102 11.64 8.78 -34.60
N SER A 103 10.54 8.12 -34.23
CA SER A 103 10.59 6.69 -33.89
C SER A 103 10.97 5.84 -35.11
N LYS A 104 10.36 6.06 -36.28
CA LYS A 104 10.71 5.34 -37.51
C LYS A 104 12.17 5.53 -37.96
N LEU A 105 12.75 6.71 -37.76
CA LEU A 105 14.17 6.98 -38.06
C LEU A 105 15.13 6.21 -37.13
N ASN A 106 14.77 6.04 -35.86
CA ASN A 106 15.57 5.26 -34.90
C ASN A 106 15.53 3.73 -35.13
N PHE A 107 14.58 3.22 -35.91
CA PHE A 107 14.51 1.80 -36.27
C PHE A 107 15.20 1.47 -37.60
N GLN A 108 15.70 2.48 -38.33
CA GLN A 108 16.35 2.34 -39.64
C GLN A 108 17.88 2.48 -39.57
N ASN A 109 18.43 2.81 -38.39
CA ASN A 109 19.85 2.76 -38.05
C ASN A 109 20.13 1.55 -37.17
#